data_AF-A0A0Q8XLX4-F1
#
_entry.id   AF-A0A0Q8XLX4-F1
#
_cell.length_a   1.000
_cell.length_b   1.000
_cell.length_c   1.000
_cell.angle_alpha   90.00
_cell.angle_beta   90.00
_cell.angle_gamma   90.00
#
_symmetry.space_group_name_H-M   'P 1'
#
loop_
_entity.id
_entity.type
_entity.pdbx_description
1 polymer ?
#
loop_
_entity_poly.entity_id
_entity_poly.type
_entity_poly.pdbx_seq_one_letter_code
_entity_poly.pdbx_strand_id
1 'polypeptide(L)'
;MRGASVLALALALAPLPAAADVTATYSVGKSQLTVEVDDSGDYRAEIPGKFALLRHGGDEFILITHNGKVSATRSDIFFALLKTKAPKNAPTGGPMATMRFVTTQGKDEVVAGRRGSNWQIAPEGQEPATLAMVVSADAQLAPVGGVFHRGIARALDGFAPFFGNNMGFRDQIVAVLAKGTVLRLAGPENIVLQNVSGDEIDAGRFAAPAELLDSEAFDAALDEPTQPPAKP
;
A
#
# COMPACT_ATOMS: atom_id res chain seq x y z
N MET A 1 -25.75 -23.08 -46.78
CA MET A 1 -24.75 -22.57 -45.82
C MET A 1 -25.38 -21.48 -44.96
N ARG A 2 -25.93 -21.81 -43.79
CA ARG A 2 -26.40 -20.82 -42.80
C ARG A 2 -26.22 -21.42 -41.42
N GLY A 3 -25.15 -21.04 -40.74
CA GLY A 3 -24.83 -21.57 -39.42
C GLY A 3 -23.46 -21.08 -38.98
N ALA A 4 -23.39 -19.84 -38.50
CA ALA A 4 -22.30 -19.33 -37.65
C ALA A 4 -22.53 -17.83 -37.39
N SER A 5 -23.49 -17.43 -36.55
CA SER A 5 -23.53 -16.04 -36.03
C SER A 5 -24.12 -15.86 -34.63
N VAL A 6 -24.58 -16.92 -33.96
CA VAL A 6 -25.19 -16.77 -32.61
C VAL A 6 -24.19 -17.02 -31.47
N LEU A 7 -23.05 -17.68 -31.74
CA LEU A 7 -22.10 -18.06 -30.68
C LEU A 7 -21.19 -16.90 -30.19
N ALA A 8 -21.04 -15.83 -30.97
CA ALA A 8 -20.12 -14.73 -30.63
C ALA A 8 -20.72 -13.72 -29.62
N LEU A 9 -22.04 -13.66 -29.47
CA LEU A 9 -22.70 -12.69 -28.57
C LEU A 9 -22.91 -13.23 -27.14
N ALA A 10 -22.84 -14.56 -26.94
CA ALA A 10 -23.06 -15.18 -25.63
C ALA A 10 -21.83 -15.12 -24.70
N LEU A 11 -20.62 -14.91 -25.24
CA LEU A 11 -19.38 -14.79 -24.45
C LEU A 11 -19.13 -13.38 -23.89
N ALA A 12 -19.86 -12.36 -24.35
CA ALA A 12 -19.74 -10.99 -23.85
C ALA A 12 -20.59 -10.71 -22.60
N LEU A 13 -21.40 -11.68 -22.17
CA LEU A 13 -22.31 -11.63 -21.01
C LEU A 13 -21.95 -12.65 -19.93
N ALA A 14 -20.79 -13.33 -20.05
CA ALA A 14 -20.28 -14.09 -18.93
C ALA A 14 -20.03 -13.08 -17.79
N PRO A 15 -20.72 -13.22 -16.63
CA PRO A 15 -20.39 -12.40 -15.48
C PRO A 15 -18.91 -12.61 -15.22
N LEU A 16 -18.12 -11.54 -15.36
CA LEU A 16 -16.76 -11.54 -14.82
C LEU A 16 -16.93 -12.03 -13.38
N PRO A 17 -16.20 -13.07 -12.95
CA PRO A 17 -16.31 -13.54 -11.57
C PRO A 17 -16.18 -12.30 -10.70
N ALA A 18 -17.23 -12.00 -9.93
CA ALA A 18 -17.16 -10.96 -8.91
C ALA A 18 -15.86 -11.24 -8.16
N ALA A 19 -14.99 -10.23 -8.07
CA ALA A 19 -13.65 -10.43 -7.53
C ALA A 19 -13.84 -10.97 -6.11
N ALA A 20 -13.55 -12.25 -5.88
CA ALA A 20 -13.77 -12.85 -4.58
C ALA A 20 -12.96 -12.10 -3.53
N ASP A 21 -13.45 -12.10 -2.29
CA ASP A 21 -12.74 -11.59 -1.14
C ASP A 21 -11.30 -12.10 -1.10
N VAL A 22 -10.35 -11.21 -0.80
CA VAL A 22 -8.93 -11.56 -0.72
C VAL A 22 -8.36 -11.02 0.57
N THR A 23 -7.81 -11.94 1.37
CA THR A 23 -6.99 -11.61 2.53
C THR A 23 -5.55 -12.01 2.27
N ALA A 24 -4.63 -11.06 2.25
CA ALA A 24 -3.19 -11.29 2.17
C ALA A 24 -2.52 -10.90 3.49
N THR A 25 -1.72 -11.81 4.06
CA THR A 25 -0.94 -11.53 5.27
C THR A 25 0.54 -11.42 4.93
N TYR A 26 1.18 -10.39 5.48
CA TYR A 26 2.58 -10.06 5.27
C TYR A 26 3.30 -9.99 6.61
N SER A 27 4.54 -10.45 6.68
CA SER A 27 5.44 -10.07 7.75
C SER A 27 6.04 -8.69 7.45
N VAL A 28 6.16 -7.86 8.48
CA VAL A 28 6.75 -6.51 8.43
C VAL A 28 7.63 -6.37 9.68
N GLY A 29 8.93 -6.63 9.55
CA GLY A 29 9.85 -6.70 10.68
C GLY A 29 9.37 -7.72 11.72
N LYS A 30 8.98 -7.23 12.91
CA LYS A 30 8.41 -8.06 14.01
C LYS A 30 6.88 -8.03 14.07
N SER A 31 6.24 -7.33 13.14
CA SER A 31 4.80 -7.15 13.06
C SER A 31 4.21 -7.90 11.86
N GLN A 32 2.90 -7.99 11.81
CA GLN A 32 2.15 -8.53 10.69
C GLN A 32 1.28 -7.43 10.10
N LEU A 33 1.30 -7.32 8.77
CA LEU A 33 0.37 -6.51 8.00
C LEU A 33 -0.66 -7.45 7.37
N THR A 34 -1.94 -7.17 7.59
CA THR A 34 -3.03 -7.87 6.91
C THR A 34 -3.67 -6.90 5.92
N VAL A 35 -3.87 -7.34 4.68
CA VAL A 35 -4.58 -6.60 3.65
C VAL A 35 -5.80 -7.41 3.23
N GLU A 36 -6.97 -6.87 3.51
CA GLU A 36 -8.28 -7.42 3.20
C GLU A 36 -8.93 -6.56 2.14
N VAL A 37 -9.49 -7.18 1.10
CA VAL A 37 -10.22 -6.50 0.02
C VAL A 37 -11.43 -7.33 -0.32
N ASP A 38 -12.61 -6.73 -0.34
CA ASP A 38 -13.84 -7.40 -0.76
C ASP A 38 -14.17 -7.18 -2.24
N ASP A 39 -15.27 -7.78 -2.68
CA ASP A 39 -15.76 -7.70 -4.06
C ASP A 39 -16.26 -6.30 -4.47
N SER A 40 -16.59 -5.45 -3.49
CA SER A 40 -16.99 -4.06 -3.68
C SER A 40 -15.79 -3.12 -3.89
N GLY A 41 -14.59 -3.59 -3.54
CA GLY A 41 -13.35 -2.82 -3.58
C GLY A 41 -13.11 -1.99 -2.32
N ASP A 42 -13.91 -2.22 -1.27
CA ASP A 42 -13.60 -1.79 0.08
C ASP A 42 -12.42 -2.62 0.60
N TYR A 43 -11.60 -2.00 1.45
CA TYR A 43 -10.40 -2.67 1.94
C TYR A 43 -9.96 -2.18 3.30
N ARG A 44 -9.20 -3.05 3.98
CA ARG A 44 -8.51 -2.74 5.23
C ARG A 44 -7.08 -3.25 5.13
N ALA A 45 -6.11 -2.35 5.24
CA ALA A 45 -4.70 -2.70 5.39
C ALA A 45 -4.24 -2.31 6.79
N GLU A 46 -3.97 -3.29 7.65
CA GLU A 46 -3.78 -3.08 9.09
C GLU A 46 -2.51 -3.74 9.62
N ILE A 47 -1.78 -3.00 10.46
CA ILE A 47 -0.82 -3.55 11.42
C ILE A 47 -1.47 -3.42 12.81
N PRO A 48 -1.89 -4.53 13.44
CA PRO A 48 -2.64 -4.50 14.69
C PRO A 48 -1.97 -3.66 15.78
N GLY A 49 -2.75 -2.76 16.37
CA GLY A 49 -2.30 -1.87 17.45
C GLY A 49 -1.32 -0.78 17.02
N LYS A 50 -1.14 -0.54 15.72
CA LYS A 50 -0.29 0.54 15.19
C LYS A 50 -0.99 1.42 14.19
N PHE A 51 -1.54 0.84 13.13
CA PHE A 51 -2.02 1.58 11.97
C PHE A 51 -3.04 0.76 11.20
N ALA A 52 -4.06 1.43 10.65
CA ALA A 52 -4.89 0.87 9.58
C ALA A 52 -5.19 1.93 8.50
N LEU A 53 -5.13 1.50 7.25
CA LEU A 53 -5.73 2.20 6.11
C LEU A 53 -7.03 1.48 5.78
N LEU A 54 -8.14 2.22 5.78
CA LEU A 54 -9.47 1.68 5.58
C LEU A 54 -10.13 2.42 4.41
N ARG A 55 -10.80 1.69 3.52
CA ARG A 55 -11.72 2.25 2.54
C ARG A 55 -13.10 1.67 2.76
N HIS A 56 -14.10 2.54 2.76
CA HIS A 56 -15.51 2.17 2.82
C HIS A 56 -16.36 3.09 1.95
N GLY A 57 -17.15 2.51 1.04
CA GLY A 57 -18.09 3.29 0.21
C GLY A 57 -17.41 4.36 -0.66
N GLY A 58 -16.12 4.18 -0.96
CA GLY A 58 -15.32 5.13 -1.74
C GLY A 58 -14.54 6.17 -0.92
N ASP A 59 -14.88 6.37 0.36
CA ASP A 59 -14.08 7.19 1.28
C ASP A 59 -12.92 6.37 1.85
N GLU A 60 -11.79 7.05 2.10
CA GLU A 60 -10.58 6.42 2.66
C GLU A 60 -10.20 7.12 3.98
N PHE A 61 -9.88 6.31 4.97
CA PHE A 61 -9.59 6.71 6.34
C PHE A 61 -8.23 6.17 6.76
N ILE A 62 -7.55 6.94 7.60
CA ILE A 62 -6.33 6.52 8.28
C ILE A 62 -6.62 6.47 9.77
N LEU A 63 -6.29 5.33 10.35
CA LEU A 63 -6.36 5.08 11.78
C LEU A 63 -4.94 4.89 12.29
N ILE A 64 -4.57 5.65 13.31
CA ILE A 64 -3.28 5.51 13.98
C ILE A 64 -3.55 5.18 15.44
N THR A 65 -2.92 4.12 15.93
CA THR A 65 -2.91 3.80 17.35
C THR A 65 -1.69 4.45 17.99
N HIS A 66 -1.95 5.38 18.90
CA HIS A 66 -0.91 6.05 19.68
C HIS A 66 -1.31 5.99 21.16
N ASN A 67 -0.40 5.53 22.02
CA ASN A 67 -0.66 5.36 23.47
C ASN A 67 -1.88 4.48 23.78
N GLY A 68 -2.18 3.48 22.94
CA GLY A 68 -3.36 2.62 23.07
C GLY A 68 -4.69 3.29 22.67
N LYS A 69 -4.68 4.58 22.32
CA LYS A 69 -5.82 5.30 21.76
C LYS A 69 -5.78 5.23 20.24
N VAL A 70 -6.93 4.96 19.63
CA VAL A 70 -7.10 4.98 18.18
C VAL A 70 -7.62 6.35 17.78
N SER A 71 -6.85 7.06 16.96
CA SER A 71 -7.26 8.30 16.31
C SER A 71 -7.52 8.01 14.84
N ALA A 72 -8.67 8.46 14.33
CA ALA A 72 -9.07 8.27 12.94
C ALA A 72 -9.33 9.60 12.26
N THR A 73 -8.92 9.72 11.00
CA THR A 73 -9.23 10.88 10.14
C THR A 73 -9.37 10.43 8.69
N ARG A 74 -9.89 11.29 7.82
CA ARG A 74 -9.91 11.02 6.37
C ARG A 74 -8.48 11.08 5.84
N SER A 75 -8.14 10.22 4.89
CA SER A 75 -6.77 10.14 4.39
C SER A 75 -6.32 11.43 3.68
N ASP A 76 -7.23 12.19 3.06
CA ASP A 76 -6.92 13.50 2.46
C ASP A 76 -6.50 14.53 3.50
N ILE A 77 -7.16 14.57 4.65
CA ILE A 77 -6.78 15.40 5.80
C ILE A 77 -5.39 15.01 6.30
N PHE A 78 -5.14 13.71 6.51
CA PHE A 78 -3.83 13.23 6.96
C PHE A 78 -2.68 13.66 6.03
N PHE A 79 -2.82 13.44 4.73
CA PHE A 79 -1.78 13.79 3.78
C PHE A 79 -1.65 15.30 3.57
N ALA A 80 -2.72 16.08 3.76
CA ALA A 80 -2.63 17.54 3.80
C ALA A 80 -1.82 18.01 5.02
N LEU A 81 -2.07 17.42 6.20
CA LEU A 81 -1.34 17.70 7.43
C LEU A 81 0.15 17.34 7.32
N LEU A 82 0.50 16.21 6.70
CA LEU A 82 1.91 15.87 6.45
C LEU A 82 2.64 16.93 5.60
N LYS A 83 1.94 17.52 4.62
CA LYS A 83 2.51 18.58 3.78
C LYS A 83 2.71 19.88 4.54
N THR A 84 1.83 20.22 5.49
CA THR A 84 2.01 21.44 6.31
C THR A 84 3.12 21.28 7.35
N LYS A 85 3.31 20.05 7.86
CA LYS A 85 4.41 19.71 8.79
C LYS A 85 5.76 19.49 8.11
N ALA A 86 5.82 19.43 6.78
CA ALA A 86 7.08 19.34 6.06
C ALA A 86 8.00 20.52 6.42
N PRO A 87 9.29 20.28 6.74
CA PRO A 87 10.18 21.35 7.11
C PRO A 87 10.28 22.37 5.97
N LYS A 88 10.14 23.66 6.28
CA LYS A 88 10.28 24.76 5.29
C LYS A 88 11.64 24.76 4.57
N ASN A 89 12.64 24.13 5.19
CA ASN A 89 13.99 23.94 4.68
C ASN A 89 14.27 22.47 4.34
N ALA A 90 13.25 21.65 4.05
CA ALA A 90 13.46 20.30 3.58
C ALA A 90 14.48 20.35 2.43
N PRO A 91 15.53 19.53 2.45
CA PRO A 91 16.62 19.65 1.49
C PRO A 91 16.07 19.45 0.07
N THR A 92 15.88 20.54 -0.65
CA THR A 92 15.40 20.57 -2.04
C THR A 92 16.44 20.09 -3.05
N GLY A 93 17.59 19.57 -2.57
CA GLY A 93 18.77 19.32 -3.40
C GLY A 93 19.82 18.45 -2.73
N GLY A 94 19.43 17.36 -2.05
CA GLY A 94 20.39 16.34 -1.61
C GLY A 94 21.05 15.63 -2.80
N PRO A 95 22.17 14.89 -2.62
CA PRO A 95 22.84 14.17 -3.71
C PRO A 95 21.91 13.28 -4.55
N MET A 96 20.85 12.74 -3.93
CA MET A 96 19.84 11.95 -4.63
C MET A 96 18.88 12.75 -5.51
N ALA A 97 18.69 14.05 -5.27
CA ALA A 97 17.71 14.87 -6.01
C ALA A 97 18.06 15.06 -7.49
N THR A 98 19.33 14.88 -7.86
CA THR A 98 19.82 14.92 -9.25
C THR A 98 20.15 13.54 -9.80
N MET A 99 20.00 12.48 -9.00
CA MET A 99 20.29 11.12 -9.45
C MET A 99 19.20 10.64 -10.40
N ARG A 100 19.63 10.08 -11.53
CA ARG A 100 18.73 9.32 -12.38
C ARG A 100 18.59 7.93 -11.80
N PHE A 101 17.36 7.50 -11.59
CA PHE A 101 17.06 6.14 -11.15
C PHE A 101 16.71 5.26 -12.35
N VAL A 102 17.17 4.01 -12.30
CA VAL A 102 16.86 2.98 -13.27
C VAL A 102 16.25 1.78 -12.57
N THR A 103 15.36 1.10 -13.29
CA THR A 103 14.78 -0.17 -12.86
C THR A 103 15.37 -1.30 -13.68
N THR A 104 15.88 -2.33 -13.02
CA THR A 104 16.36 -3.56 -13.66
C THR A 104 15.55 -4.76 -13.18
N GLN A 105 15.34 -5.73 -14.07
CA GLN A 105 14.70 -6.99 -13.71
C GLN A 105 15.79 -8.00 -13.33
N GLY A 106 15.72 -8.50 -12.10
CA GLY A 106 16.51 -9.62 -11.62
C GLY A 106 15.91 -10.97 -12.02
N LYS A 107 16.37 -12.03 -11.37
CA LYS A 107 15.78 -13.37 -11.55
C LYS A 107 14.40 -13.43 -10.92
N ASP A 108 13.50 -14.19 -11.53
CA ASP A 108 12.23 -14.53 -10.90
C ASP A 108 12.46 -15.26 -9.57
N GLU A 109 11.54 -15.03 -8.63
CA GLU A 109 11.55 -15.61 -7.28
C GLU A 109 10.19 -16.23 -6.96
N VAL A 110 10.20 -17.19 -6.01
CA VAL A 110 8.98 -17.76 -5.44
C VAL A 110 8.88 -17.32 -3.99
N VAL A 111 7.78 -16.66 -3.64
CA VAL A 111 7.50 -16.17 -2.28
C VAL A 111 6.13 -16.67 -1.87
N ALA A 112 6.03 -17.34 -0.72
CA ALA A 112 4.80 -17.99 -0.25
C ALA A 112 4.11 -18.86 -1.33
N GLY A 113 4.91 -19.62 -2.09
CA GLY A 113 4.41 -20.48 -3.18
C GLY A 113 4.00 -19.75 -4.46
N ARG A 114 4.08 -18.42 -4.51
CA ARG A 114 3.70 -17.62 -5.68
C ARG A 114 4.93 -17.12 -6.42
N ARG A 115 4.90 -17.22 -7.75
CA ARG A 115 5.95 -16.70 -8.62
C ARG A 115 5.83 -15.18 -8.72
N GLY A 116 6.96 -14.49 -8.64
CA GLY A 116 7.06 -13.07 -8.94
C GLY A 116 8.38 -12.72 -9.62
N SER A 117 8.40 -11.57 -10.28
CA SER A 117 9.61 -11.02 -10.88
C SER A 117 10.28 -10.07 -9.90
N ASN A 118 11.59 -10.26 -9.68
CA ASN A 118 12.40 -9.37 -8.86
C ASN A 118 12.76 -8.12 -9.67
N TRP A 119 12.45 -6.95 -9.13
CA TRP A 119 12.75 -5.64 -9.69
C TRP A 119 13.64 -4.88 -8.72
N GLN A 120 14.72 -4.34 -9.24
CA GLN A 120 15.69 -3.55 -8.48
C GLN A 120 15.65 -2.12 -8.98
N ILE A 121 15.59 -1.17 -8.05
CA ILE A 121 15.59 0.27 -8.32
C ILE A 121 16.83 0.87 -7.67
N ALA A 122 17.68 1.48 -8.48
CA ALA A 122 18.96 2.05 -8.06
C ALA A 122 19.26 3.34 -8.83
N PRO A 123 20.10 4.24 -8.29
CA PRO A 123 20.74 5.26 -9.10
C PRO A 123 21.52 4.62 -10.25
N GLU A 124 21.49 5.24 -11.42
CA GLU A 124 22.19 4.77 -12.61
C GLU A 124 23.68 4.57 -12.31
N GLY A 125 24.19 3.35 -12.56
CA GLY A 125 25.59 2.99 -12.32
C GLY A 125 25.98 2.74 -10.86
N GLN A 126 25.03 2.65 -9.93
CA GLN A 126 25.31 2.35 -8.52
C GLN A 126 24.75 0.99 -8.08
N GLU A 127 25.55 0.29 -7.29
CA GLU A 127 25.20 -0.94 -6.58
C GLU A 127 25.60 -0.77 -5.10
N PRO A 128 24.85 -1.34 -4.13
CA PRO A 128 23.64 -2.16 -4.32
C PRO A 128 22.38 -1.32 -4.61
N ALA A 129 21.33 -1.99 -5.08
CA ALA A 129 20.03 -1.36 -5.28
C ALA A 129 19.48 -0.68 -4.02
N THR A 130 18.87 0.49 -4.18
CA THR A 130 18.22 1.24 -3.10
C THR A 130 16.95 0.56 -2.63
N LEU A 131 16.20 -0.04 -3.56
CA LEU A 131 14.98 -0.78 -3.29
C LEU A 131 14.93 -2.03 -4.17
N ALA A 132 14.52 -3.15 -3.60
CA ALA A 132 14.24 -4.36 -4.37
C ALA A 132 12.84 -4.91 -4.03
N MET A 133 12.07 -5.25 -5.05
CA MET A 133 10.69 -5.70 -4.93
C MET A 133 10.46 -6.96 -5.74
N VAL A 134 9.79 -7.95 -5.18
CA VAL A 134 9.25 -9.08 -5.94
C VAL A 134 7.78 -8.81 -6.14
N VAL A 135 7.34 -8.71 -7.40
CA VAL A 135 5.93 -8.48 -7.75
C VAL A 135 5.37 -9.64 -8.56
N SER A 136 4.10 -9.98 -8.32
CA SER A 136 3.39 -11.05 -8.99
C SER A 136 2.26 -10.52 -9.85
N ALA A 137 2.16 -11.03 -11.07
CA ALA A 137 1.01 -10.78 -11.95
C ALA A 137 -0.16 -11.76 -11.70
N ASP A 138 -0.15 -12.49 -10.57
CA ASP A 138 -1.21 -13.40 -10.18
C ASP A 138 -2.54 -12.66 -10.00
N ALA A 139 -3.54 -13.06 -10.80
CA ALA A 139 -4.84 -12.40 -10.84
C ALA A 139 -5.58 -12.46 -9.49
N GLN A 140 -5.36 -13.51 -8.67
CA GLN A 140 -5.97 -13.61 -7.35
C GLN A 140 -5.49 -12.49 -6.42
N LEU A 141 -4.26 -11.99 -6.62
CA LEU A 141 -3.68 -10.94 -5.80
C LEU A 141 -3.96 -9.53 -6.33
N ALA A 142 -4.58 -9.38 -7.50
CA ALA A 142 -4.79 -8.09 -8.13
C ALA A 142 -5.55 -7.07 -7.24
N PRO A 143 -6.60 -7.45 -6.47
CA PRO A 143 -7.26 -6.53 -5.54
C PRO A 143 -6.29 -5.96 -4.49
N VAL A 144 -5.47 -6.82 -3.87
CA VAL A 144 -4.43 -6.44 -2.90
C VAL A 144 -3.36 -5.56 -3.56
N GLY A 145 -2.97 -5.86 -4.79
CA GLY A 145 -2.03 -5.04 -5.57
C GLY A 145 -2.55 -3.62 -5.79
N GLY A 146 -3.86 -3.48 -6.03
CA GLY A 146 -4.51 -2.18 -6.11
C GLY A 146 -4.39 -1.36 -4.83
N VAL A 147 -4.48 -1.99 -3.65
CA VAL A 147 -4.27 -1.34 -2.35
C VAL A 147 -2.84 -0.85 -2.20
N PHE A 148 -1.84 -1.71 -2.47
CA PHE A 148 -0.42 -1.31 -2.41
C PHE A 148 -0.10 -0.18 -3.38
N HIS A 149 -0.56 -0.27 -4.62
CA HIS A 149 -0.31 0.75 -5.63
C HIS A 149 -0.86 2.11 -5.20
N ARG A 150 -2.13 2.18 -4.75
CA ARG A 150 -2.73 3.42 -4.27
C ARG A 150 -2.06 3.94 -3.00
N GLY A 151 -1.89 3.07 -2.00
CA GLY A 151 -1.33 3.44 -0.70
C GLY A 151 0.11 3.96 -0.82
N ILE A 152 0.97 3.26 -1.56
CA ILE A 152 2.36 3.68 -1.77
C ILE A 152 2.42 4.94 -2.64
N ALA A 153 1.67 5.04 -3.74
CA ALA A 153 1.68 6.26 -4.56
C ALA A 153 1.26 7.49 -3.76
N ARG A 154 0.20 7.36 -2.95
CA ARG A 154 -0.28 8.44 -2.09
C ARG A 154 0.70 8.79 -0.97
N ALA A 155 1.35 7.79 -0.38
CA ALA A 155 2.42 8.03 0.59
C ALA A 155 3.59 8.78 -0.05
N LEU A 156 4.05 8.35 -1.24
CA LEU A 156 5.11 9.06 -1.98
C LEU A 156 4.73 10.51 -2.28
N ASP A 157 3.47 10.79 -2.62
CA ASP A 157 2.97 12.15 -2.86
C ASP A 157 2.87 12.99 -1.57
N GLY A 158 2.47 12.37 -0.47
CA GLY A 158 2.41 12.99 0.85
C GLY A 158 3.79 13.34 1.41
N PHE A 159 4.77 12.46 1.19
CA PHE A 159 6.14 12.63 1.64
C PHE A 159 7.06 13.31 0.61
N ALA A 160 6.57 13.66 -0.58
CA ALA A 160 7.35 14.35 -1.60
C ALA A 160 8.11 15.59 -1.06
N PRO A 161 7.53 16.45 -0.19
CA PRO A 161 8.26 17.56 0.41
C PRO A 161 9.50 17.14 1.22
N PHE A 162 9.53 15.93 1.80
CA PHE A 162 10.63 15.44 2.64
C PHE A 162 11.77 14.82 1.83
N PHE A 163 11.45 14.24 0.67
CA PHE A 163 12.43 13.55 -0.18
C PHE A 163 13.04 14.44 -1.28
N GLY A 164 12.60 15.70 -1.37
CA GLY A 164 12.95 16.60 -2.45
C GLY A 164 12.32 16.17 -3.78
N ASN A 165 12.63 16.88 -4.86
CA ASN A 165 12.01 16.68 -6.19
C ASN A 165 12.54 15.44 -6.93
N ASN A 166 12.65 14.32 -6.22
CA ASN A 166 13.28 13.08 -6.67
C ASN A 166 12.35 12.25 -7.58
N MET A 167 11.73 12.91 -8.57
CA MET A 167 10.63 12.39 -9.37
C MET A 167 10.98 11.07 -10.08
N GLY A 168 12.24 10.89 -10.48
CA GLY A 168 12.70 9.65 -11.11
C GLY A 168 12.53 8.41 -10.23
N PHE A 169 12.82 8.49 -8.93
CA PHE A 169 12.69 7.34 -8.02
C PHE A 169 11.24 6.94 -7.79
N ARG A 170 10.36 7.93 -7.55
CA ARG A 170 8.92 7.73 -7.40
C ARG A 170 8.34 7.03 -8.63
N ASP A 171 8.66 7.53 -9.81
CA ASP A 171 8.12 7.00 -11.06
C ASP A 171 8.60 5.57 -11.30
N GLN A 172 9.84 5.22 -10.92
CA GLN A 172 10.31 3.83 -10.96
C GLN A 172 9.48 2.92 -10.03
N ILE A 173 9.21 3.35 -8.79
CA ILE A 173 8.40 2.56 -7.83
C ILE A 173 7.00 2.33 -8.38
N VAL A 174 6.33 3.40 -8.82
CA VAL A 174 4.97 3.33 -9.39
C VAL A 174 4.96 2.43 -10.63
N ALA A 175 5.95 2.55 -11.52
CA ALA A 175 6.06 1.72 -12.72
C ALA A 175 6.25 0.22 -12.41
N VAL A 176 6.93 -0.13 -11.31
CA VAL A 176 7.05 -1.52 -10.87
C VAL A 176 5.77 -2.02 -10.21
N LEU A 177 5.13 -1.21 -9.35
CA LEU A 177 3.85 -1.56 -8.71
C LEU A 177 2.72 -1.76 -9.74
N ALA A 178 2.76 -1.03 -10.85
CA ALA A 178 1.83 -1.22 -11.97
C ALA A 178 1.96 -2.61 -12.64
N LYS A 179 3.03 -3.37 -12.38
CA LYS A 179 3.25 -4.71 -12.95
C LYS A 179 2.57 -5.82 -12.16
N GLY A 180 2.11 -5.56 -10.93
CA GLY A 180 1.44 -6.56 -10.11
C GLY A 180 1.54 -6.32 -8.62
N THR A 181 1.18 -7.34 -7.84
CA THR A 181 1.10 -7.27 -6.38
C THR A 181 2.44 -7.55 -5.73
N VAL A 182 2.82 -6.74 -4.75
CA VAL A 182 4.04 -6.94 -3.96
C VAL A 182 3.94 -8.28 -3.22
N LEU A 183 4.89 -9.17 -3.49
CA LEU A 183 5.14 -10.38 -2.68
C LEU A 183 6.24 -10.12 -1.66
N ARG A 184 7.24 -9.31 -2.02
CA ARG A 184 8.35 -8.96 -1.14
C ARG A 184 8.83 -7.53 -1.43
N LEU A 185 9.11 -6.77 -0.38
CA LEU A 185 9.75 -5.45 -0.45
C LEU A 185 10.97 -5.47 0.47
N ALA A 186 12.16 -5.58 -0.10
CA ALA A 186 13.40 -5.46 0.64
C ALA A 186 13.66 -3.98 0.96
N GLY A 187 13.64 -3.67 2.25
CA GLY A 187 13.89 -2.36 2.82
C GLY A 187 14.06 -2.50 4.34
N PRO A 188 14.08 -1.40 5.10
CA PRO A 188 14.29 -1.44 6.55
C PRO A 188 13.32 -2.37 7.29
N GLU A 189 12.04 -2.34 6.89
CA GLU A 189 10.98 -3.13 7.53
C GLU A 189 10.77 -4.50 6.87
N ASN A 190 11.48 -4.82 5.79
CA ASN A 190 11.39 -6.06 5.01
C ASN A 190 9.98 -6.69 4.96
N ILE A 191 9.15 -6.26 4.00
CA ILE A 191 7.77 -6.76 3.88
C ILE A 191 7.78 -8.05 3.07
N VAL A 192 7.21 -9.15 3.58
CA VAL A 192 7.18 -10.44 2.88
C VAL A 192 5.83 -11.11 3.01
N LEU A 193 5.18 -11.45 1.90
CA LEU A 193 3.94 -12.21 1.86
C LEU A 193 4.13 -13.55 2.57
N GLN A 194 3.19 -13.90 3.44
CA GLN A 194 3.15 -15.14 4.20
C GLN A 194 2.03 -16.05 3.73
N ASN A 195 0.82 -15.51 3.60
CA ASN A 195 -0.36 -16.28 3.23
C ASN A 195 -1.35 -15.45 2.41
N VAL A 196 -2.19 -16.13 1.64
CA VAL A 196 -3.33 -15.55 0.93
C VAL A 196 -4.53 -16.47 1.12
N SER A 197 -5.65 -15.93 1.56
CA SER A 197 -6.94 -16.62 1.64
C SER A 197 -7.96 -15.93 0.76
N GLY A 198 -8.94 -16.72 0.28
CA GLY A 198 -10.15 -16.25 -0.39
C GLY A 198 -11.42 -16.54 0.41
N ASP A 199 -11.27 -16.70 1.73
CA ASP A 199 -12.40 -16.85 2.64
C ASP A 199 -13.24 -15.55 2.69
N GLU A 200 -14.54 -15.71 2.94
CA GLU A 200 -15.46 -14.59 3.13
C GLU A 200 -14.99 -13.68 4.26
N ILE A 201 -14.99 -12.37 3.99
CA ILE A 201 -14.60 -11.33 4.93
C ILE A 201 -15.88 -10.73 5.53
N ASP A 202 -15.94 -10.66 6.86
CA ASP A 202 -17.03 -9.96 7.54
C ASP A 202 -17.05 -8.48 7.12
N ALA A 203 -18.14 -8.05 6.47
CA ALA A 203 -18.33 -6.68 6.02
C ALA A 203 -18.18 -5.64 7.14
N GLY A 204 -18.44 -6.02 8.40
CA GLY A 204 -18.21 -5.18 9.57
C GLY A 204 -16.74 -4.77 9.75
N ARG A 205 -15.78 -5.50 9.17
CA ARG A 205 -14.35 -5.15 9.19
C ARG A 205 -14.02 -3.89 8.42
N PHE A 206 -14.86 -3.54 7.45
CA PHE A 206 -14.74 -2.32 6.66
C PHE A 206 -15.54 -1.13 7.21
N ALA A 207 -16.21 -1.29 8.36
CA ALA A 207 -17.03 -0.22 8.92
C ALA A 207 -16.23 1.07 9.13
N ALA A 208 -16.79 2.18 8.62
CA ALA A 208 -16.19 3.49 8.80
C ALA A 208 -16.00 3.83 10.30
N PRO A 209 -14.96 4.59 10.67
CA PRO A 209 -14.76 4.99 12.05
C PRO A 209 -15.93 5.83 12.55
N ALA A 210 -16.42 5.53 13.76
CA ALA A 210 -17.55 6.26 14.36
C ALA A 210 -17.21 7.73 14.67
N GLU A 211 -15.95 8.01 14.98
CA GLU A 211 -15.43 9.35 15.25
C GLU A 211 -14.31 9.65 14.27
N LEU A 212 -14.40 10.80 13.60
CA LEU A 212 -13.38 11.30 12.68
C LEU A 212 -12.88 12.65 13.21
N LEU A 213 -11.57 12.72 13.42
CA LEU A 213 -10.90 13.94 13.83
C LEU A 213 -10.62 14.81 12.60
N ASP A 214 -10.79 16.12 12.76
CA ASP A 214 -10.30 17.08 11.79
C ASP A 214 -8.77 17.19 11.82
N SER A 215 -8.21 18.07 11.00
CA SER A 215 -6.75 18.22 10.90
C SER A 215 -6.10 18.63 12.22
N GLU A 216 -6.73 19.51 13.00
CA GLU A 216 -6.12 20.06 14.23
C GLU A 216 -6.21 19.03 15.37
N ALA A 217 -7.39 18.43 15.55
CA ALA A 217 -7.60 17.42 16.57
C ALA A 217 -6.78 16.15 16.30
N PHE A 218 -6.65 15.74 15.04
CA PHE A 218 -5.81 14.60 14.67
C PHE A 218 -4.34 14.90 14.95
N ASP A 219 -3.87 16.10 14.63
CA ASP A 219 -2.49 16.52 14.86
C ASP A 219 -2.14 16.53 16.34
N ALA A 220 -3.00 17.14 17.16
CA ALA A 220 -2.86 17.17 18.61
C ALA A 220 -2.80 15.75 19.19
N ALA A 221 -3.62 14.82 18.70
CA ALA A 221 -3.62 13.44 19.17
C ALA A 221 -2.33 12.68 18.82
N LEU A 222 -1.64 13.05 17.74
CA LEU A 222 -0.34 12.47 17.39
C LEU A 222 0.82 13.07 18.20
N ASP A 223 0.71 14.33 18.62
CA ASP A 223 1.74 15.03 19.38
C ASP A 223 1.64 14.77 20.91
N GLU A 224 0.59 14.10 21.39
CA GLU A 224 0.43 13.73 22.81
C GLU A 224 1.60 12.86 23.31
N PRO A 225 2.39 13.30 24.31
CA PRO A 225 3.56 12.56 24.76
C PRO A 225 3.20 11.18 25.30
N THR A 226 4.01 10.18 24.96
CA THR A 226 3.86 8.80 25.45
C THR A 226 3.94 8.79 26.97
N GLN A 227 2.80 8.63 27.65
CA GLN A 227 2.81 8.44 29.09
C GLN A 227 3.53 7.10 29.38
N PRO A 228 4.56 7.08 30.23
CA PRO A 228 5.23 5.84 30.58
C PRO A 228 4.20 4.89 31.21
N PRO A 229 4.30 3.57 30.95
CA PRO A 229 3.38 2.61 31.55
C PRO A 229 3.41 2.79 33.07
N ALA A 230 2.22 2.91 33.67
CA ALA A 230 2.10 2.93 35.12
C ALA A 230 2.81 1.69 35.67
N LYS A 231 3.81 1.90 36.55
CA LYS A 231 4.47 0.79 37.22
C LYS A 231 3.40 0.02 38.03
N PRO A 232 3.35 -1.32 37.94
CA PRO A 232 2.49 -2.13 38.80
C PRO A 232 2.87 -1.97 40.27
#